data_AF-A0A0F8C5H1-F1
#
_entry.id   AF-A0A0F8C5H1-F1
#
_cell.length_a   1.000
_cell.length_b   1.000
_cell.length_c   1.000
_cell.angle_alpha   90.00
_cell.angle_beta   90.00
_cell.angle_gamma   90.00
#
_symmetry.space_group_name_H-M   'P 1'
#
loop_
_entity.id
_entity.type
_entity.pdbx_description
1 polymer ?
#
loop_
_entity_poly.entity_id
_entity_poly.type
_entity_poly.pdbx_seq_one_letter_code
_entity_poly.pdbx_strand_id
1 'polypeptide(L)'
;MITKVYISHCEQDEPLAQELARTLWTVELESFSSLYRKARILSLAERIRFGIRQSDCVIPIITQEGMLSPEVNQEIGLAVGADQLIIPLAEAGVELPILIHHLQPINFYPENYEDALGKLIQNIRQLTKLDWLKIKCPYCGEEMTQYITPEEEVERALLAGKHLETICSYCQRNIYLDPRTFRPTP
;
A
#
# COMPACT_ATOMS: atom_id res chain seq x y z
N MET A 1 6.60 13.23 -7.27
CA MET A 1 7.17 11.87 -7.31
C MET A 1 6.65 11.19 -6.05
N ILE A 2 6.03 10.02 -6.16
CA ILE A 2 5.43 9.36 -4.98
C ILE A 2 6.54 8.61 -4.24
N THR A 3 6.82 9.01 -3.01
CA THR A 3 7.83 8.39 -2.13
C THR A 3 7.26 8.11 -0.74
N LYS A 4 6.29 8.92 -0.32
CA LYS A 4 5.64 8.84 0.99
C LYS A 4 4.13 8.71 0.81
N VAL A 5 3.55 7.74 1.52
CA VAL A 5 2.13 7.42 1.44
C VAL A 5 1.50 7.51 2.82
N TYR A 6 0.36 8.19 2.92
CA TYR A 6 -0.46 8.14 4.13
C TYR A 6 -1.56 7.09 3.96
N ILE A 7 -1.66 6.14 4.88
CA ILE A 7 -2.71 5.11 4.89
C ILE A 7 -3.79 5.53 5.89
N SER A 8 -4.93 5.99 5.35
CA SER A 8 -6.11 6.36 6.14
C SER A 8 -6.98 5.13 6.34
N HIS A 9 -7.26 4.77 7.59
CA HIS A 9 -8.02 3.57 7.94
C HIS A 9 -8.58 3.68 9.38
N CYS A 10 -9.62 2.91 9.69
CA CYS A 10 -10.11 2.76 11.06
C CYS A 10 -9.40 1.60 11.80
N GLU A 11 -9.55 1.50 13.11
CA GLU A 11 -8.88 0.46 13.91
C GLU A 11 -9.24 -0.98 13.46
N GLN A 12 -10.46 -1.19 12.95
CA GLN A 12 -10.93 -2.48 12.44
C GLN A 12 -10.19 -2.90 11.16
N ASP A 13 -9.74 -1.93 10.38
CA ASP A 13 -9.03 -2.12 9.11
C ASP A 13 -7.51 -2.21 9.29
N GLU A 14 -7.00 -2.19 10.52
CA GLU A 14 -5.55 -2.30 10.84
C GLU A 14 -4.89 -3.50 10.13
N PRO A 15 -5.48 -4.71 10.05
CA PRO A 15 -4.87 -5.81 9.30
C PRO A 15 -4.65 -5.49 7.81
N LEU A 16 -5.61 -4.83 7.17
CA LEU A 16 -5.51 -4.40 5.76
C LEU A 16 -4.46 -3.31 5.59
N ALA A 17 -4.39 -2.37 6.54
CA ALA A 17 -3.40 -1.30 6.54
C ALA A 17 -1.98 -1.84 6.73
N GLN A 18 -1.77 -2.82 7.62
CA GLN A 18 -0.47 -3.47 7.82
C GLN A 18 -0.02 -4.25 6.59
N GLU A 19 -0.96 -4.88 5.89
CA GLU A 19 -0.67 -5.59 4.64
C GLU A 19 -0.26 -4.64 3.52
N LEU A 20 -0.98 -3.51 3.40
CA LEU A 20 -0.63 -2.43 2.48
C LEU A 20 0.74 -1.83 2.82
N ALA A 21 0.99 -1.49 4.08
CA ALA A 21 2.27 -0.93 4.53
C ALA A 21 3.45 -1.85 4.22
N ARG A 22 3.30 -3.16 4.43
CA ARG A 22 4.32 -4.16 4.07
C ARG A 22 4.58 -4.19 2.56
N THR A 23 3.53 -4.13 1.76
CA THR A 23 3.65 -4.14 0.29
C THR A 23 4.32 -2.86 -0.24
N LEU A 24 3.94 -1.70 0.31
CA LEU A 24 4.59 -0.42 -0.01
C LEU A 24 6.07 -0.43 0.37
N TRP A 25 6.40 -0.94 1.57
CA TRP A 25 7.78 -1.06 2.02
C TRP A 25 8.64 -1.93 1.08
N THR A 26 8.07 -3.02 0.57
CA THR A 26 8.72 -3.91 -0.40
C THR A 26 9.14 -3.17 -1.67
N VAL A 27 8.42 -2.14 -2.10
CA VAL A 27 8.76 -1.32 -3.28
C VAL A 27 9.39 0.03 -2.93
N GLU A 28 10.04 0.11 -1.76
CA GLU A 28 10.72 1.30 -1.22
C GLU A 28 9.84 2.54 -0.99
N LEU A 29 8.53 2.37 -0.85
CA LEU A 29 7.64 3.47 -0.45
C LEU A 29 7.52 3.53 1.07
N GLU A 30 7.74 4.72 1.64
CA GLU A 30 7.52 4.97 3.05
C GLU A 30 6.01 5.16 3.32
N SER A 31 5.48 4.53 4.36
CA SER A 31 4.07 4.64 4.73
C SER A 31 3.85 5.16 6.14
N PHE A 32 2.88 6.05 6.32
CA PHE A 32 2.45 6.62 7.59
C PHE A 32 0.99 6.26 7.90
N SER A 33 0.64 6.23 9.19
CA SER A 33 -0.74 6.21 9.68
C SER A 33 -0.79 6.89 11.05
N SER A 34 -1.94 7.50 11.39
CA SER A 34 -2.21 8.10 12.70
C SER A 34 -2.10 7.10 13.87
N LEU A 35 -2.37 5.82 13.60
CA LEU A 35 -2.39 4.71 14.56
C LEU A 35 -1.00 4.14 14.83
N TYR A 36 -0.04 4.35 13.92
CA TYR A 36 1.34 3.90 14.13
C TYR A 36 1.98 4.68 15.26
N ARG A 37 2.18 4.01 16.40
CA ARG A 37 2.58 4.57 17.72
C ARG A 37 3.94 5.30 17.78
N LYS A 38 4.57 5.58 16.64
CA LYS A 38 5.76 6.43 16.56
C LYS A 38 5.30 7.89 16.79
N ALA A 39 6.02 8.64 17.61
CA ALA A 39 5.68 10.03 18.01
C ALA A 39 4.49 10.22 18.98
N ARG A 40 4.52 9.55 20.15
CA ARG A 40 3.60 9.81 21.29
C ARG A 40 3.62 11.24 21.84
N ILE A 41 4.62 12.04 21.46
CA ILE A 41 4.76 13.44 21.87
C ILE A 41 3.70 14.32 21.18
N LEU A 42 3.19 13.88 20.02
CA LEU A 42 2.18 14.59 19.23
C LEU A 42 0.77 14.09 19.56
N SER A 43 -0.19 15.01 19.60
CA SER A 43 -1.61 14.67 19.62
C SER A 43 -2.03 13.92 18.34
N LEU A 44 -3.15 13.20 18.40
CA LEU A 44 -3.67 12.47 17.23
C LEU A 44 -3.86 13.40 16.02
N ALA A 45 -4.47 14.57 16.23
CA ALA A 45 -4.69 15.56 15.19
C ALA A 45 -3.38 16.09 14.57
N GLU A 46 -2.32 16.26 15.37
CA GLU A 46 -1.00 16.65 14.86
C GLU A 46 -0.35 15.53 14.04
N ARG A 47 -0.48 14.26 14.47
CA ARG A 47 0.02 13.12 13.71
C ARG A 47 -0.69 12.99 12.36
N ILE A 48 -2.01 13.12 12.33
CA ILE A 48 -2.83 13.12 11.11
C ILE A 48 -2.37 14.24 10.17
N ARG A 49 -2.34 15.48 10.67
CA ARG A 49 -1.95 16.65 9.87
C ARG A 49 -0.54 16.54 9.32
N PHE A 50 0.40 16.08 10.14
CA PHE A 50 1.77 15.87 9.71
C PHE A 50 1.85 14.77 8.65
N GLY A 51 1.27 13.59 8.91
CA GLY A 51 1.31 12.46 8.01
C GLY A 51 0.74 12.78 6.62
N ILE A 52 -0.45 13.39 6.57
CA ILE A 52 -1.10 13.78 5.31
C ILE A 52 -0.27 14.82 4.56
N ARG A 53 0.18 15.89 5.23
CA ARG A 53 0.94 16.98 4.58
C ARG A 53 2.35 16.60 4.14
N GLN A 54 2.93 15.56 4.74
CA GLN A 54 4.27 15.07 4.39
C GLN A 54 4.24 13.90 3.42
N SER A 55 3.05 13.41 3.06
CA SER A 55 2.88 12.36 2.06
C SER A 55 2.67 12.97 0.68
N ASP A 56 3.08 12.22 -0.35
CA ASP A 56 2.84 12.56 -1.75
C ASP A 56 1.50 11.98 -2.25
N CYS A 57 0.96 11.00 -1.53
CA CYS A 57 -0.26 10.27 -1.84
C CYS A 57 -0.95 9.84 -0.55
N VAL A 58 -2.28 9.87 -0.55
CA VAL A 58 -3.14 9.33 0.51
C VAL A 58 -3.92 8.15 -0.04
N ILE A 59 -3.91 7.04 0.69
CA ILE A 59 -4.63 5.82 0.36
C ILE A 59 -5.63 5.55 1.48
N PRO A 60 -6.90 5.96 1.32
CA PRO A 60 -7.95 5.57 2.24
C PRO A 60 -8.41 4.14 1.96
N ILE A 61 -8.52 3.34 3.01
CA ILE A 61 -9.15 2.03 3.00
C ILE A 61 -10.62 2.23 3.40
N ILE A 62 -11.53 1.94 2.48
CA ILE A 62 -12.96 2.15 2.62
C ILE A 62 -13.66 0.79 2.69
N THR A 63 -13.71 0.22 3.88
CA THR A 63 -14.63 -0.89 4.23
C THR A 63 -15.96 -0.32 4.74
N GLN A 64 -16.90 -1.19 5.09
CA GLN A 64 -18.12 -0.77 5.80
C GLN A 64 -17.78 0.00 7.10
N GLU A 65 -16.80 -0.47 7.87
CA GLU A 65 -16.35 0.19 9.11
C GLU A 65 -15.59 1.49 8.80
N GLY A 66 -14.72 1.48 7.79
CA GLY A 66 -13.99 2.67 7.35
C GLY A 66 -14.91 3.81 6.89
N MET A 67 -16.00 3.50 6.19
CA MET A 67 -16.99 4.48 5.78
C MET A 67 -17.72 5.10 6.99
N LEU A 68 -18.05 4.32 8.00
CA LEU A 68 -18.73 4.84 9.18
C LEU A 68 -17.79 5.58 10.15
N SER A 69 -16.47 5.48 9.96
CA SER A 69 -15.47 6.11 10.83
C SER A 69 -15.42 7.63 10.66
N PRO A 70 -15.71 8.42 11.72
CA PRO A 70 -15.55 9.88 11.67
C PRO A 70 -14.10 10.29 11.44
N GLU A 71 -13.13 9.52 11.95
CA GLU A 71 -11.70 9.80 11.78
C GLU A 71 -11.30 9.68 10.30
N VAL A 72 -11.63 8.56 9.64
CA VAL A 72 -11.32 8.35 8.21
C VAL A 72 -11.96 9.45 7.35
N ASN A 73 -13.22 9.81 7.61
CA ASN A 73 -13.88 10.90 6.89
C ASN A 73 -13.19 12.25 7.09
N GLN A 74 -12.69 12.55 8.31
CA GLN A 74 -11.94 13.77 8.58
C GLN A 74 -10.55 13.77 7.92
N GLU A 75 -9.86 12.63 7.91
CA GLU A 75 -8.59 12.46 7.21
C GLU A 75 -8.74 12.67 5.70
N ILE A 76 -9.78 12.10 5.10
CA ILE A 76 -10.12 12.31 3.69
C ILE A 76 -10.45 13.79 3.43
N GLY A 77 -11.26 14.41 4.28
CA GLY A 77 -11.56 15.84 4.16
C GLY A 77 -10.32 16.72 4.23
N LEU A 78 -9.36 16.39 5.10
CA LEU A 78 -8.09 17.10 5.20
C LEU A 78 -7.20 16.85 3.98
N ALA A 79 -7.14 15.62 3.46
CA ALA A 79 -6.38 15.28 2.27
C ALA A 79 -6.91 16.03 1.03
N VAL A 80 -8.24 16.04 0.83
CA VAL A 80 -8.90 16.79 -0.24
C VAL A 80 -8.65 18.28 -0.09
N GLY A 81 -8.83 18.85 1.10
CA GLY A 81 -8.59 20.27 1.35
C GLY A 81 -7.11 20.69 1.29
N ALA A 82 -6.18 19.73 1.23
CA ALA A 82 -4.76 19.95 1.04
C ALA A 82 -4.28 19.61 -0.38
N ASP A 83 -5.20 19.38 -1.32
CA ASP A 83 -4.94 19.01 -2.72
C ASP A 83 -4.01 17.80 -2.86
N GLN A 84 -4.13 16.83 -1.95
CA GLN A 84 -3.34 15.60 -2.00
C GLN A 84 -3.83 14.67 -3.10
N LEU A 85 -2.90 13.91 -3.71
CA LEU A 85 -3.28 12.78 -4.56
C LEU A 85 -3.94 11.70 -3.69
N ILE A 86 -5.11 11.21 -4.12
CA ILE A 86 -5.86 10.18 -3.39
C ILE A 86 -6.09 8.98 -4.31
N ILE A 87 -5.71 7.79 -3.84
CA ILE A 87 -6.00 6.51 -4.51
C ILE A 87 -6.81 5.63 -3.56
N PRO A 88 -8.15 5.62 -3.64
CA PRO A 88 -8.97 4.86 -2.70
C PRO A 88 -8.87 3.35 -2.94
N LEU A 89 -8.74 2.57 -1.86
CA LEU A 89 -9.03 1.13 -1.85
C LEU A 89 -10.41 0.94 -1.25
N ALA A 90 -11.37 0.42 -2.02
CA ALA A 90 -12.75 0.27 -1.55
C ALA A 90 -13.16 -1.20 -1.53
N GLU A 91 -13.76 -1.64 -0.43
CA GLU A 91 -14.38 -2.95 -0.36
C GLU A 91 -15.58 -3.00 -1.32
N ALA A 92 -15.72 -4.11 -2.04
CA ALA A 92 -16.75 -4.26 -3.05
C ALA A 92 -18.16 -4.08 -2.44
N GLY A 93 -18.92 -3.15 -3.02
CA GLY A 93 -20.27 -2.83 -2.56
C GLY A 93 -20.33 -1.70 -1.51
N VAL A 94 -19.19 -1.13 -1.12
CA VAL A 94 -19.13 0.07 -0.29
C VAL A 94 -19.05 1.32 -1.17
N GLU A 95 -19.88 2.32 -0.87
CA GLU A 95 -19.83 3.61 -1.55
C GLU A 95 -18.68 4.48 -1.01
N LEU A 96 -18.07 5.27 -1.89
CA LEU A 96 -17.04 6.21 -1.48
C LEU A 96 -17.64 7.43 -0.73
N PRO A 97 -16.92 7.99 0.25
CA PRO A 97 -17.30 9.24 0.90
C PRO A 97 -17.52 10.38 -0.11
N ILE A 98 -18.46 11.27 0.19
CA ILE A 98 -18.93 12.32 -0.73
C ILE A 98 -17.82 13.17 -1.35
N LEU A 99 -16.75 13.47 -0.61
CA LEU A 99 -15.64 14.31 -1.09
C LEU A 99 -14.78 13.59 -2.13
N ILE A 100 -14.80 12.26 -2.17
CA ILE A 100 -14.02 11.44 -3.09
C ILE A 100 -14.89 10.53 -3.97
N HIS A 101 -16.22 10.72 -3.99
CA HIS A 101 -17.14 9.89 -4.78
C HIS A 101 -16.84 9.89 -6.29
N HIS A 102 -16.18 10.94 -6.77
CA HIS A 102 -15.83 11.15 -8.16
C HIS A 102 -14.56 10.38 -8.57
N LEU A 103 -13.80 9.86 -7.59
CA LEU A 103 -12.61 9.06 -7.85
C LEU A 103 -13.01 7.64 -8.26
N GLN A 104 -12.18 7.01 -9.08
CA GLN A 104 -12.30 5.59 -9.37
C GLN A 104 -11.52 4.80 -8.33
N PRO A 105 -12.18 4.06 -7.42
CA PRO A 105 -11.48 3.26 -6.42
C PRO A 105 -10.88 2.00 -7.05
N ILE A 106 -9.83 1.49 -6.43
CA ILE A 106 -9.41 0.11 -6.63
C ILE A 106 -10.30 -0.75 -5.73
N ASN A 107 -11.26 -1.42 -6.35
CA ASN A 107 -12.18 -2.30 -5.62
C ASN A 107 -11.48 -3.59 -5.20
N PHE A 108 -11.77 -4.06 -3.99
CA PHE A 108 -11.25 -5.31 -3.45
C PHE A 108 -12.35 -6.14 -2.77
N TYR A 109 -12.10 -7.44 -2.68
CA TYR A 109 -12.80 -8.35 -1.78
C TYR A 109 -11.83 -8.74 -0.67
N PRO A 110 -12.26 -8.87 0.60
CA PRO A 110 -11.36 -9.20 1.71
C PRO A 110 -10.51 -10.46 1.46
N GLU A 111 -11.12 -11.47 0.83
CA GLU A 111 -10.49 -12.75 0.50
C GLU A 111 -9.34 -12.61 -0.52
N ASN A 112 -9.37 -11.58 -1.37
CA ASN A 112 -8.46 -11.37 -2.50
C ASN A 112 -7.82 -9.96 -2.45
N TYR A 113 -7.52 -9.44 -1.26
CA TYR A 113 -6.97 -8.10 -1.09
C TYR A 113 -5.64 -7.90 -1.84
N GLU A 114 -4.84 -8.96 -1.97
CA GLU A 114 -3.57 -8.98 -2.69
C GLU A 114 -3.71 -8.52 -4.15
N ASP A 115 -4.81 -8.85 -4.83
CA ASP A 115 -5.05 -8.41 -6.20
C ASP A 115 -5.20 -6.89 -6.30
N ALA A 116 -5.82 -6.28 -5.29
CA ALA A 116 -5.95 -4.82 -5.20
C ALA A 116 -4.61 -4.16 -4.89
N LEU A 117 -3.76 -4.80 -4.07
CA LEU A 117 -2.39 -4.33 -3.83
C LEU A 117 -1.55 -4.37 -5.11
N GLY A 118 -1.68 -5.41 -5.93
CA GLY A 118 -1.02 -5.50 -7.24
C GLY A 118 -1.43 -4.36 -8.17
N LYS A 119 -2.73 -4.10 -8.29
CA LYS A 119 -3.26 -2.95 -9.06
C LYS A 119 -2.80 -1.61 -8.51
N LEU A 120 -2.70 -1.48 -7.18
CA LEU A 120 -2.21 -0.26 -6.56
C LEU A 120 -0.75 -0.01 -6.94
N ILE A 121 0.13 -1.02 -6.83
CA ILE A 121 1.53 -0.88 -7.23
C ILE A 121 1.64 -0.55 -8.72
N GLN A 122 0.81 -1.17 -9.56
CA GLN A 122 0.72 -0.84 -10.98
C GLN A 122 0.36 0.64 -11.21
N ASN A 123 -0.69 1.13 -10.57
CA ASN A 123 -1.09 2.54 -10.67
C ASN A 123 0.02 3.48 -10.19
N ILE A 124 0.72 3.14 -9.10
CA ILE A 124 1.84 3.94 -8.61
C ILE A 124 3.00 3.96 -9.62
N ARG A 125 3.33 2.84 -10.27
CA ARG A 125 4.36 2.78 -11.32
C ARG A 125 4.06 3.68 -12.52
N GLN A 126 2.78 3.91 -12.82
CA GLN A 126 2.35 4.83 -13.88
C GLN A 126 2.54 6.31 -13.48
N LEU A 127 2.54 6.61 -12.19
CA LEU A 127 2.65 7.97 -11.65
C LEU A 127 4.09 8.33 -11.21
N THR A 128 4.90 7.33 -10.87
CA THR A 128 6.27 7.51 -10.41
C THR A 128 7.12 6.30 -10.78
N LYS A 129 8.43 6.53 -10.97
CA LYS A 129 9.37 5.45 -11.18
C LYS A 129 9.62 4.72 -9.86
N LEU A 130 9.35 3.41 -9.83
CA LEU A 130 9.78 2.50 -8.78
C LEU A 130 10.98 1.71 -9.31
N ASP A 131 12.15 1.90 -8.71
CA ASP A 131 13.40 1.28 -9.19
C ASP A 131 13.79 0.04 -8.39
N TRP A 132 13.47 0.05 -7.10
CA TRP A 132 14.03 -0.89 -6.14
C TRP A 132 12.96 -1.75 -5.49
N LEU A 133 13.40 -2.95 -5.13
CA LEU A 133 12.62 -3.97 -4.45
C LEU A 133 13.41 -4.46 -3.25
N LYS A 134 12.83 -4.30 -2.05
CA LYS A 134 13.32 -4.84 -0.78
C LYS A 134 12.76 -6.24 -0.55
N ILE A 135 13.66 -7.20 -0.39
CA ILE A 135 13.31 -8.60 -0.15
C ILE A 135 13.99 -9.05 1.14
N LYS A 136 13.19 -9.55 2.08
CA LYS A 136 13.68 -10.28 3.24
C LYS A 136 13.68 -11.77 2.94
N CYS A 137 14.86 -12.39 2.88
CA CYS A 137 14.97 -13.80 2.53
C CYS A 137 14.25 -14.69 3.55
N PRO A 138 13.29 -15.55 3.15
CA PRO A 138 12.56 -16.40 4.08
C PRO A 138 13.44 -17.51 4.69
N TYR A 139 14.60 -17.80 4.08
CA TYR A 139 15.48 -18.89 4.52
C TYR A 139 16.58 -18.45 5.49
N CYS A 140 17.16 -17.26 5.30
CA CYS A 140 18.28 -16.77 6.14
C CYS A 140 17.95 -15.49 6.90
N GLY A 141 16.82 -14.84 6.63
CA GLY A 141 16.39 -13.62 7.31
C GLY A 141 17.08 -12.33 6.83
N GLU A 142 18.11 -12.43 6.00
CA GLU A 142 18.83 -11.28 5.45
C GLU A 142 17.96 -10.46 4.49
N GLU A 143 18.13 -9.15 4.55
CA GLU A 143 17.43 -8.18 3.69
C GLU A 143 18.33 -7.75 2.53
N MET A 144 17.78 -7.78 1.32
CA MET A 144 18.49 -7.40 0.10
C MET A 144 17.65 -6.43 -0.73
N THR A 145 18.33 -5.62 -1.54
CA THR A 145 17.71 -4.75 -2.53
C THR A 145 18.09 -5.20 -3.93
N GLN A 146 17.12 -5.21 -4.83
CA GLN A 146 17.31 -5.50 -6.25
C GLN A 146 16.43 -4.61 -7.11
N TYR A 147 16.63 -4.62 -8.43
CA TYR A 147 15.71 -3.94 -9.33
C TYR A 147 14.33 -4.59 -9.30
N ILE A 148 13.30 -3.77 -9.28
CA ILE A 148 11.93 -4.26 -9.34
C ILE A 148 11.66 -4.90 -10.72
N THR A 149 10.95 -6.03 -10.73
CA THR A 149 10.62 -6.74 -11.98
C THR A 149 9.82 -5.84 -12.93
N PRO A 150 10.18 -5.74 -14.23
CA PRO A 150 9.44 -4.96 -15.21
C PRO A 150 7.96 -5.33 -15.28
N GLU A 151 7.10 -4.36 -15.57
CA GLU A 151 5.64 -4.55 -15.56
C GLU A 151 5.18 -5.65 -16.52
N GLU A 152 5.74 -5.72 -17.73
CA GLU A 152 5.45 -6.78 -18.71
C GLU A 152 5.79 -8.20 -18.22
N GLU A 153 6.79 -8.34 -17.36
CA GLU A 153 7.15 -9.63 -16.73
C GLU A 153 6.17 -9.99 -15.61
N VAL A 154 5.77 -8.99 -14.81
CA VAL A 154 4.76 -9.15 -13.76
C VAL A 154 3.42 -9.59 -14.35
N GLU A 155 2.96 -8.92 -15.41
CA GLU A 155 1.71 -9.26 -16.10
C GLU A 155 1.74 -10.68 -16.67
N ARG A 156 2.86 -11.08 -17.29
CA ARG A 156 3.03 -12.46 -17.78
C ARG A 156 2.97 -13.49 -16.66
N ALA A 157 3.58 -13.21 -15.51
CA ALA A 157 3.53 -14.09 -14.35
C ALA A 157 2.10 -14.23 -13.79
N LEU A 158 1.37 -13.12 -13.68
CA LEU A 158 -0.03 -13.09 -13.25
C LEU A 158 -0.93 -13.92 -14.18
N LEU A 159 -0.83 -13.71 -15.50
CA LEU A 159 -1.62 -14.45 -16.49
C LEU A 159 -1.30 -15.95 -16.49
N ALA A 160 -0.05 -16.31 -16.22
CA ALA A 160 0.38 -17.70 -16.15
C ALA A 160 0.11 -18.37 -14.79
N GLY A 161 -0.36 -17.63 -13.78
CA GLY A 161 -0.50 -18.13 -12.41
C GLY A 161 0.83 -18.58 -11.79
N LYS A 162 1.92 -17.87 -12.11
CA LYS A 162 3.29 -18.21 -11.68
C LYS A 162 3.84 -17.16 -10.72
N HIS A 163 4.77 -17.60 -9.88
CA HIS A 163 5.58 -16.70 -9.05
C HIS A 163 6.66 -16.01 -9.88
N LEU A 164 7.12 -14.87 -9.38
CA LEU A 164 8.39 -14.28 -9.82
C LEU A 164 9.53 -15.02 -9.11
N GLU A 165 10.69 -15.10 -9.75
CA GLU A 165 11.86 -15.81 -9.23
C GLU A 165 13.03 -14.86 -9.03
N THR A 166 13.73 -15.00 -7.92
CA THR A 166 15.02 -14.35 -7.66
C THR A 166 15.92 -15.24 -6.80
N ILE A 167 17.17 -14.84 -6.59
CA ILE A 167 18.15 -15.58 -5.79
C ILE A 167 18.60 -14.72 -4.62
N CYS A 168 18.62 -15.31 -3.43
CA CYS A 168 19.19 -14.64 -2.27
C CYS A 168 20.69 -14.40 -2.44
N SER A 169 21.12 -13.15 -2.40
CA SER A 169 22.55 -12.79 -2.50
C SER A 169 23.41 -13.37 -1.35
N TYR A 170 22.80 -13.73 -0.22
CA TYR A 170 23.50 -14.23 0.97
C TYR A 170 23.55 -15.76 1.02
N CYS A 171 22.40 -16.44 0.98
CA CYS A 171 22.34 -17.90 1.10
C CYS A 171 22.23 -18.65 -0.24
N GLN A 172 22.18 -17.91 -1.36
CA GLN A 172 22.14 -18.44 -2.73
C GLN A 172 20.95 -19.37 -3.03
N ARG A 173 19.90 -19.33 -2.20
CA ARG A 173 18.65 -20.06 -2.45
C ARG A 173 17.73 -19.25 -3.35
N ASN A 174 16.99 -19.94 -4.23
CA ASN A 174 15.90 -19.36 -5.00
C ASN A 174 14.79 -18.90 -4.05
N ILE A 175 14.27 -17.71 -4.28
CA ILE A 175 13.13 -17.11 -3.60
C ILE A 175 12.05 -16.91 -4.65
N TYR A 176 10.85 -17.38 -4.33
CA TYR A 176 9.65 -17.12 -5.12
C TYR A 176 8.91 -15.93 -4.53
N LEU A 177 8.46 -15.02 -5.38
CA LEU A 177 7.72 -13.83 -4.97
C LEU A 177 6.32 -13.86 -5.58
N ASP A 178 5.33 -13.43 -4.80
CA ASP A 178 3.99 -13.18 -5.31
C ASP A 178 4.05 -11.98 -6.28
N PRO A 179 3.64 -12.11 -7.56
CA PRO A 179 3.69 -11.00 -8.52
C PRO A 179 2.81 -9.79 -8.15
N ARG A 180 1.83 -9.96 -7.25
CA ARG A 180 0.91 -8.90 -6.80
C ARG A 180 1.50 -8.06 -5.68
N THR A 181 2.24 -8.68 -4.75
CA THR A 181 2.79 -7.99 -3.57
C THR A 181 4.32 -7.91 -3.56
N PHE A 182 4.98 -8.61 -4.48
CA PHE A 182 6.43 -8.84 -4.54
C PHE A 182 7.04 -9.43 -3.27
N ARG A 183 6.22 -10.01 -2.39
CA ARG A 183 6.69 -10.60 -1.14
C ARG A 183 7.08 -12.05 -1.36
N PRO A 184 8.08 -12.56 -0.60
CA PRO A 184 8.42 -13.97 -0.60
C PRO A 184 7.24 -14.85 -0.23
N THR A 185 6.98 -15.86 -1.06
CA THR A 185 6.07 -16.95 -0.75
C THR A 185 6.86 -18.11 -0.14
N PRO A 186 6.38 -18.73 0.95
CA PRO A 186 7.05 -19.87 1.58
C PRO A 186 7.11 -21.11 0.68
#